data_AF-A0A1X6NW64-F1
#
_entry.id   AF-A0A1X6NW64-F1
#
_cell.length_a   1.000
_cell.length_b   1.000
_cell.length_c   1.000
_cell.angle_alpha   90.00
_cell.angle_beta   90.00
_cell.angle_gamma   90.00
#
_symmetry.space_group_name_H-M   'P 1'
#
loop_
_entity.id
_entity.type
_entity.pdbx_description
1 polymer ?
#
loop_
_entity_poly.entity_id
_entity_poly.type
_entity_poly.pdbx_seq_one_letter_code
_entity_poly.pdbx_strand_id
1 'polypeptide(L)' 'MASREAAMGGMAAVRSALYSGIIKRNSIWTLTLVAAGFAGTNAMDSATDSVWGSVNKGKSWAEVQAALPPPEADDDDDE' A
#
# COMPACT_ATOMS: atom_id res chain seq x y z
N MET A 1 30.46 22.85 7.65
CA MET A 1 30.34 21.97 8.83
C MET A 1 29.00 22.13 9.55
N ALA A 2 28.55 23.35 9.86
CA ALA A 2 27.27 23.64 10.52
C ALA A 2 26.02 22.94 9.94
N SER A 3 25.87 22.83 8.61
CA SER A 3 24.70 22.16 7.99
C SER A 3 24.67 20.65 8.21
N ARG A 4 25.82 19.98 8.37
CA ARG A 4 25.87 18.53 8.70
C ARG A 4 25.60 18.30 10.17
N GLU A 5 26.04 19.21 11.04
CA GLU A 5 25.77 19.14 12.50
C GLU A 5 24.30 19.40 12.82
N ALA A 6 23.65 20.37 12.15
CA ALA A 6 22.22 20.59 12.27
C ALA A 6 21.39 19.40 11.76
N ALA A 7 21.81 18.78 10.64
CA ALA A 7 21.17 17.56 10.14
C ALA A 7 21.35 16.38 11.12
N MET A 8 22.54 16.20 11.70
CA MET A 8 22.79 15.16 12.71
C MET A 8 22.04 15.41 14.02
N GLY A 9 21.94 16.66 14.47
CA GLY A 9 21.15 17.06 15.64
C GLY A 9 19.65 16.84 15.42
N GLY A 10 19.13 17.20 14.25
CA GLY A 10 17.73 16.94 13.85
C GLY A 10 17.42 15.44 13.79
N MET A 11 18.32 14.64 13.22
CA MET A 11 18.14 13.18 13.15
C MET A 11 18.22 12.51 14.53
N ALA A 12 19.05 13.04 15.43
CA ALA A 12 19.11 12.60 16.82
C ALA A 12 17.81 12.94 17.58
N ALA A 13 17.23 14.11 17.36
CA ALA A 13 15.95 14.51 17.96
C ALA A 13 14.79 13.63 17.47
N VAL A 14 14.71 13.38 16.15
CA VAL A 14 13.70 12.47 15.57
C VAL A 14 13.84 11.06 16.13
N ARG A 15 15.06 10.52 16.20
CA ARG A 15 15.32 9.19 16.79
C ARG A 15 14.85 9.12 18.24
N SER A 16 15.15 10.14 19.04
CA SER A 16 14.76 10.19 20.45
C SER A 16 13.23 10.23 20.60
N ALA A 17 12.54 11.02 19.79
CA ALA A 17 11.09 11.09 19.77
C ALA A 17 10.46 9.75 19.37
N LEU A 18 10.98 9.10 18.32
CA LEU A 18 10.50 7.78 17.88
C LEU A 18 10.70 6.71 18.96
N TYR A 19 11.89 6.69 19.56
CA TYR A 19 12.21 5.72 20.59
C TYR A 19 11.32 5.92 21.82
N SER A 20 11.21 7.15 22.33
CA SER A 20 10.44 7.44 23.53
C SER A 20 8.92 7.33 23.33
N GLY A 21 8.42 7.68 22.15
CA GLY A 21 6.99 7.66 21.82
C GLY A 21 6.46 6.28 21.45
N ILE A 22 7.24 5.46 20.74
CA ILE A 22 6.75 4.23 20.11
C ILE A 22 7.48 2.99 20.64
N ILE A 23 8.81 3.02 20.70
CA ILE A 23 9.62 1.80 20.92
C ILE A 23 9.80 1.48 22.41
N LYS A 24 9.93 2.50 23.27
CA LYS A 24 10.34 2.34 24.68
C LYS A 24 9.32 1.57 25.52
N ARG A 25 8.04 1.65 25.20
CA ARG A 25 6.96 0.98 25.94
C ARG A 25 6.52 -0.29 25.21
N ASN A 26 6.73 -1.45 25.82
CA ASN A 26 6.44 -2.75 25.18
C ASN A 26 4.99 -2.87 24.67
N SER A 27 4.01 -2.38 25.42
CA SER A 27 2.59 -2.40 24.98
C SER A 27 2.34 -1.54 23.75
N ILE A 28 2.95 -0.34 23.68
CA ILE A 28 2.85 0.55 22.52
C ILE A 28 3.60 -0.05 21.34
N TRP A 29 4.76 -0.64 21.59
CA TRP A 29 5.56 -1.30 20.56
C TRP A 29 4.80 -2.46 19.91
N THR A 30 4.20 -3.36 20.70
CA THR A 30 3.38 -4.47 20.18
C THR A 30 2.17 -3.96 19.40
N LEU A 31 1.45 -2.96 19.92
CA LEU A 31 0.33 -2.34 19.18
C LEU A 31 0.79 -1.75 17.85
N THR A 32 1.95 -1.08 17.85
CA THR A 32 2.53 -0.49 16.65
C THR A 32 2.86 -1.54 15.61
N LEU A 33 3.45 -2.68 16.01
CA LEU A 33 3.75 -3.78 15.10
C LEU A 33 2.49 -4.36 14.46
N VAL A 34 1.43 -4.57 15.24
CA VAL A 34 0.15 -5.06 14.71
C VAL A 34 -0.48 -4.05 13.75
N ALA A 35 -0.53 -2.78 14.15
CA ALA A 35 -1.09 -1.72 13.32
C ALA A 35 -0.28 -1.51 12.03
N ALA A 36 1.05 -1.52 12.12
CA ALA A 36 1.95 -1.41 10.99
C ALA A 36 1.85 -2.63 10.06
N GLY A 37 1.66 -3.83 10.60
CA GLY A 37 1.38 -5.03 9.80
C GLY A 37 0.10 -4.87 8.98
N PHE A 38 -1.01 -4.52 9.63
CA PHE A 38 -2.28 -4.32 8.93
C PHE A 38 -2.22 -3.20 7.88
N ALA A 39 -1.75 -2.02 8.27
CA ALA A 39 -1.66 -0.89 7.36
C ALA A 39 -0.64 -1.16 6.22
N GLY A 40 0.48 -1.79 6.56
CA GLY A 40 1.54 -2.15 5.62
C GLY A 40 1.08 -3.14 4.57
N THR A 41 0.35 -4.20 4.94
CA THR A 41 -0.22 -5.15 3.98
C THR A 41 -1.15 -4.44 3.00
N ASN A 42 -2.14 -3.68 3.49
CA ASN A 42 -3.09 -2.97 2.62
C ASN A 42 -2.39 -1.97 1.68
N ALA A 43 -1.40 -1.24 2.19
CA ALA A 43 -0.64 -0.29 1.37
C ALA A 43 0.19 -1.01 0.31
N MET A 44 0.82 -2.13 0.67
CA MET A 44 1.67 -2.88 -0.24
C MET A 44 0.88 -3.63 -1.31
N ASP A 45 -0.28 -4.20 -0.96
CA ASP A 45 -1.20 -4.82 -1.92
C ASP A 45 -1.67 -3.77 -2.95
N SER A 46 -2.15 -2.61 -2.48
CA SER A 46 -2.60 -1.53 -3.35
C SER A 46 -1.47 -0.98 -4.24
N ALA A 47 -0.27 -0.80 -3.69
CA ALA A 47 0.87 -0.33 -4.46
C ALA A 47 1.30 -1.36 -5.51
N THR A 48 1.33 -2.64 -5.14
CA THR A 48 1.72 -3.73 -6.05
C THR A 48 0.71 -3.88 -7.17
N ASP A 49 -0.59 -3.85 -6.87
CA ASP A 49 -1.66 -3.89 -7.87
C ASP A 49 -1.59 -2.69 -8.84
N SER A 50 -1.31 -1.49 -8.31
CA SER A 50 -1.13 -0.30 -9.14
C SER A 50 0.06 -0.45 -10.10
N VAL A 51 1.21 -0.91 -9.60
CA VAL A 51 2.39 -1.18 -10.42
C VAL A 51 2.08 -2.26 -11.46
N TRP A 52 1.47 -3.37 -11.05
CA TRP A 52 1.10 -4.48 -11.93
C TRP A 52 0.14 -4.03 -13.05
N GLY A 53 -0.89 -3.28 -12.70
CA GLY A 53 -1.84 -2.71 -13.66
C GLY A 53 -1.18 -1.74 -14.63
N SER A 54 -0.21 -0.93 -14.16
CA SER A 54 0.53 -0.02 -15.04
C SER A 54 1.40 -0.77 -16.06
N VAL A 55 2.02 -1.87 -15.64
CA VAL A 55 2.91 -2.69 -16.48
C VAL A 55 2.11 -3.56 -17.46
N ASN A 56 0.95 -4.07 -17.05
CA ASN A 56 0.12 -4.98 -17.83
C ASN A 56 -1.15 -4.34 -18.41
N LYS A 57 -1.13 -3.01 -18.58
CA LYS A 57 -2.25 -2.27 -19.13
C LYS A 57 -2.71 -2.83 -20.48
N GLY A 58 -4.00 -3.03 -20.62
CA GLY A 58 -4.65 -3.61 -21.81
C GLY A 58 -4.50 -5.12 -21.94
N LYS A 59 -3.83 -5.79 -21.00
CA LYS A 59 -3.67 -7.25 -20.98
C LYS A 59 -4.44 -7.92 -19.85
N SER A 60 -5.01 -7.14 -18.93
CA SER A 60 -5.83 -7.71 -17.88
C SER A 60 -7.13 -8.26 -18.46
N TRP A 61 -7.59 -9.40 -17.92
CA TRP A 61 -8.86 -9.97 -18.35
C TRP A 61 -10.01 -8.97 -18.17
N ALA A 62 -10.01 -8.17 -17.10
CA ALA A 62 -11.02 -7.15 -16.86
C ALA A 62 -11.09 -6.11 -17.98
N GLU A 63 -9.94 -5.61 -18.47
CA GLU A 63 -9.90 -4.67 -19.59
C GLU A 63 -10.30 -5.32 -20.92
N VAL A 64 -9.87 -6.57 -21.15
CA VAL A 64 -10.25 -7.33 -22.35
C VAL A 64 -11.75 -7.59 -22.37
N GLN A 65 -12.32 -8.05 -21.26
CA GLN A 65 -13.74 -8.32 -21.11
C GLN A 65 -14.58 -7.04 -21.26
N ALA A 66 -14.11 -5.91 -20.72
CA ALA A 66 -14.80 -4.62 -20.90
C ALA A 66 -14.80 -4.13 -22.36
N ALA A 67 -13.88 -4.62 -23.19
CA ALA A 67 -13.85 -4.34 -24.63
C ALA A 67 -14.67 -5.33 -25.46
N LEU A 68 -15.15 -6.43 -24.88
CA LEU A 68 -16.01 -7.38 -25.58
C LEU A 68 -17.42 -6.80 -25.73
N PRO A 69 -18.15 -7.15 -26.81
CA PRO A 69 -19.57 -6.90 -26.86
C PRO A 69 -20.25 -7.54 -25.64
N PRO A 70 -21.33 -6.95 -25.12
CA PRO A 70 -22.12 -7.59 -24.08
C PRO A 70 -22.47 -9.01 -24.55
N PRO A 71 -22.47 -10.00 -23.65
CA PRO A 71 -22.96 -11.33 -24.02
C PRO A 71 -24.31 -11.11 -24.69
N GLU A 72 -24.49 -11.66 -25.89
CA GLU A 72 -25.82 -11.70 -26.49
C GLU A 72 -26.73 -12.23 -25.40
N ALA A 73 -27.80 -11.47 -25.09
CA ALA A 73 -28.86 -12.06 -24.29
C ALA A 73 -29.17 -13.34 -25.04
N ASP A 74 -29.06 -14.49 -24.36
CA ASP A 74 -29.58 -15.73 -24.89
C ASP A 74 -31.08 -15.44 -25.10
N ASP A 75 -31.43 -14.97 -26.30
CA ASP A 75 -32.78 -14.96 -26.86
C ASP A 75 -33.11 -16.44 -27.15
N ASP A 76 -33.05 -17.26 -26.10
CA ASP A 76 -33.81 -18.50 -26.00
C ASP A 76 -35.24 -18.09 -25.57
N ASP A 77 -35.87 -17.25 -26.39
CA ASP A 77 -37.32 -17.27 -26.55
C ASP A 77 -37.63 -18.43 -27.52
N ASP A 78 -38.66 -19.22 -27.16
CA ASP A 78 -39.38 -20.22 -27.97
C ASP A 78 -39.02 -21.72 -27.81
N GLU A 79 -39.41 -22.33 -26.67
CA GLU A 79 -40.25 -23.57 -26.62
C GLU A 79 -40.96 -23.76 -25.25
#